data_AF-A0A1I3J123-F1
#
_entry.id   AF-A0A1I3J123-F1
#
_cell.length_a   1.000
_cell.length_b   1.000
_cell.length_c   1.000
_cell.angle_alpha   90.00
_cell.angle_beta   90.00
_cell.angle_gamma   90.00
#
_symmetry.space_group_name_H-M   'P 1'
#
loop_
_entity.id
_entity.type
_entity.pdbx_description
1 polymer ?
#
loop_
_entity_poly.entity_id
_entity_poly.type
_entity_poly.pdbx_seq_one_letter_code
_entity_poly.pdbx_strand_id
1 'polypeptide(L)'
;MTKFGKLLAVFIAAASLAFAGFAIATVFGGPDWLQMTQAGYLDYYKFTQGPAPDFTWTATRIADGQTVATSKRLPEVLSKVLDEVATRQQTELQTLTEREPILQTRVESLEKAKASDEAALVEYETQLRARLAATRVQEAELATKIIAATNEAQKLENVTEARREDVIRLQQQINELRADEFRLVAVQTQLQNLLIQFQGDQIRAKARQQSLQNQLQ
;
A
#
# COMPACT_ATOMS: atom_id res chain seq x y z
N MET A 1 -28.85 98.00 -44.24
CA MET A 1 -27.81 97.00 -43.90
C MET A 1 -27.64 96.85 -42.38
N THR A 2 -28.54 96.18 -41.66
CA THR A 2 -28.37 95.97 -40.19
C THR A 2 -29.07 94.73 -39.62
N LYS A 3 -29.66 93.83 -40.43
CA LYS A 3 -30.38 92.65 -39.92
C LYS A 3 -29.49 91.39 -39.82
N PHE A 4 -28.67 91.12 -40.82
CA PHE A 4 -27.73 89.99 -40.79
C PHE A 4 -26.64 90.13 -39.71
N GLY A 5 -26.09 91.33 -39.53
CA GLY A 5 -25.10 91.59 -38.47
C GLY A 5 -25.66 91.41 -37.05
N LYS A 6 -26.94 91.73 -36.82
CA LYS A 6 -27.60 91.51 -35.52
C LYS A 6 -27.81 90.02 -35.22
N LEU A 7 -28.23 89.24 -36.22
CA LEU A 7 -28.38 87.78 -36.08
C LEU A 7 -27.02 87.09 -35.84
N LEU A 8 -25.98 87.51 -36.56
CA LEU A 8 -24.62 87.00 -36.35
C LEU A 8 -24.10 87.35 -34.95
N ALA A 9 -24.33 88.57 -34.47
CA ALA A 9 -23.91 89.00 -33.14
C ALA A 9 -24.61 88.21 -32.02
N VAL A 10 -25.91 87.94 -32.15
CA VAL A 10 -26.66 87.11 -31.19
C VAL A 10 -26.15 85.66 -31.21
N PHE A 11 -25.85 85.11 -32.38
CA PHE A 11 -25.32 83.75 -32.51
C PHE A 11 -23.92 83.63 -31.91
N ILE A 12 -23.03 84.59 -32.18
CA ILE A 12 -21.68 84.62 -31.60
C ILE A 12 -21.75 84.80 -30.07
N ALA A 13 -22.63 85.66 -29.58
CA ALA A 13 -22.82 85.85 -28.14
C ALA A 13 -23.32 84.56 -27.48
N ALA A 14 -24.33 83.88 -28.07
CA ALA A 14 -24.84 82.61 -27.58
C ALA A 14 -23.77 81.49 -27.61
N ALA A 15 -23.01 81.39 -28.70
CA ALA A 15 -21.91 80.42 -28.81
C ALA A 15 -20.80 80.69 -27.79
N SER A 16 -20.46 81.96 -27.56
CA SER A 16 -19.46 82.34 -26.54
C SER A 16 -19.94 82.03 -25.11
N LEU A 17 -21.23 82.23 -24.82
CA LEU A 17 -21.85 81.87 -23.55
C LEU A 17 -21.91 80.35 -23.36
N ALA A 18 -22.18 79.59 -24.42
CA ALA A 18 -22.13 78.13 -24.37
C ALA A 18 -20.71 77.61 -24.14
N PHE A 19 -19.71 78.19 -24.82
CA PHE A 19 -18.29 77.84 -24.60
C PHE A 19 -17.81 78.23 -23.21
N ALA A 20 -18.21 79.41 -22.71
CA ALA A 20 -17.94 79.83 -21.34
C ALA A 20 -18.63 78.90 -20.32
N GLY A 21 -19.87 78.50 -20.57
CA GLY A 21 -20.59 77.53 -19.76
C GLY A 21 -19.91 76.16 -19.73
N PHE A 22 -19.42 75.67 -20.87
CA PHE A 22 -18.66 74.42 -20.96
C PHE A 22 -17.27 74.53 -20.29
N ALA A 23 -16.59 75.66 -20.42
CA ALA A 23 -15.32 75.93 -19.73
C ALA A 23 -15.54 75.98 -18.20
N ILE A 24 -16.60 76.63 -17.72
CA ILE A 24 -16.96 76.64 -16.31
C ILE A 24 -17.32 75.23 -15.82
N ALA A 25 -18.11 74.48 -16.59
CA ALA A 25 -18.48 73.10 -16.24
C ALA A 25 -17.28 72.15 -16.20
N THR A 26 -16.29 72.33 -17.07
CA THR A 26 -15.06 71.51 -17.05
C THR A 26 -14.09 71.91 -15.94
N VAL A 27 -14.08 73.19 -15.54
CA VAL A 27 -13.27 73.68 -14.41
C VAL A 27 -13.88 73.30 -13.06
N PHE A 28 -15.21 73.32 -12.92
CA PHE A 28 -15.90 73.07 -11.65
C PHE A 28 -16.60 71.70 -11.55
N GLY A 29 -16.78 70.99 -12.65
CA GLY A 29 -17.47 69.68 -12.71
C GLY A 29 -16.53 68.49 -12.96
N GLY A 30 -15.22 68.66 -12.79
CA GLY A 30 -14.28 67.55 -12.83
C GLY A 30 -14.54 66.53 -11.71
N PRO A 31 -14.13 65.26 -11.86
CA PRO A 31 -14.19 64.26 -10.81
C PRO A 31 -13.50 64.76 -9.53
N ASP A 32 -14.00 64.38 -8.36
CA ASP A 32 -13.24 64.58 -7.12
C ASP A 32 -12.02 63.64 -7.12
N TRP A 33 -10.92 64.17 -7.64
CA TRP A 33 -9.66 63.45 -7.76
C TRP A 33 -9.11 63.04 -6.39
N LEU A 34 -9.43 63.77 -5.33
CA LEU A 34 -9.01 63.43 -3.97
C LEU A 34 -9.81 62.22 -3.46
N GLN A 35 -11.12 62.17 -3.72
CA GLN A 35 -11.91 60.97 -3.42
C GLN A 35 -11.43 59.75 -4.21
N MET A 36 -10.98 59.94 -5.44
CA MET A 36 -10.46 58.86 -6.27
C MET A 36 -9.14 58.28 -5.74
N THR A 37 -8.31 59.07 -5.05
CA THR A 37 -7.11 58.54 -4.36
C THR A 37 -7.42 57.61 -3.18
N GLN A 38 -8.66 57.60 -2.69
CA GLN A 38 -9.12 56.77 -1.57
C GLN A 38 -9.85 55.51 -2.04
N ALA A 39 -9.84 55.23 -3.35
CA ALA A 39 -10.47 54.03 -3.88
C ALA A 39 -9.66 52.77 -3.52
N GLY A 40 -10.34 51.68 -3.10
CA GLY A 40 -9.70 50.48 -2.57
C GLY A 40 -8.71 49.76 -3.50
N TYR A 41 -8.79 49.98 -4.81
CA TYR A 41 -7.81 49.42 -5.76
C TYR A 41 -6.48 50.22 -5.81
N LEU A 42 -6.40 51.36 -5.11
CA LEU A 42 -5.21 52.19 -4.94
C LEU A 42 -4.61 52.09 -3.53
N ASP A 43 -5.11 51.17 -2.69
CA ASP A 43 -4.64 50.99 -1.31
C ASP A 43 -3.14 50.68 -1.19
N TYR A 44 -2.51 50.25 -2.28
CA TYR A 44 -1.07 50.01 -2.37
C TYR A 44 -0.23 51.28 -2.58
N TYR A 45 -0.86 52.43 -2.77
CA TYR A 45 -0.22 53.72 -3.07
C TYR A 45 -0.61 54.78 -2.05
N LYS A 46 0.37 55.56 -1.63
CA LYS A 46 0.20 56.71 -0.75
C LYS A 46 0.39 57.99 -1.55
N PHE A 47 -0.61 58.85 -1.53
CA PHE A 47 -0.55 60.18 -2.14
C PHE A 47 -0.20 61.22 -1.07
N THR A 48 0.81 62.04 -1.34
CA THR A 48 1.29 63.08 -0.42
C THR A 48 1.39 64.43 -1.13
N GLN A 49 1.18 65.49 -0.37
CA GLN A 49 1.12 66.88 -0.82
C GLN A 49 2.31 67.64 -0.20
N GLY A 50 3.15 68.24 -1.02
CA GLY A 50 4.34 68.99 -0.59
C GLY A 50 4.01 70.36 0.03
N PRO A 51 4.94 70.95 0.80
CA PRO A 51 4.75 72.26 1.43
C PRO A 51 4.73 73.41 0.42
N ALA A 52 3.96 74.46 0.72
CA ALA A 52 3.93 75.70 -0.08
C ALA A 52 5.27 76.47 0.03
N PRO A 53 5.71 77.25 -1.00
CA PRO A 53 4.94 77.73 -2.16
C PRO A 53 4.98 76.83 -3.40
N ASP A 54 5.90 75.86 -3.48
CA ASP A 54 6.00 74.92 -4.61
C ASP A 54 5.23 73.63 -4.33
N PHE A 55 3.91 73.77 -4.43
CA PHE A 55 2.97 72.70 -4.23
C PHE A 55 3.16 71.54 -5.24
N THR A 56 3.57 70.36 -4.76
CA THR A 56 3.72 69.14 -5.58
C THR A 56 3.03 67.94 -4.95
N TRP A 57 2.23 67.22 -5.74
CA TRP A 57 1.69 65.91 -5.39
C TRP A 57 2.67 64.82 -5.74
N THR A 58 2.87 63.87 -4.83
CA THR A 58 3.73 62.70 -5.03
C THR A 58 2.96 61.43 -4.67
N ALA A 59 2.97 60.44 -5.57
CA ALA A 59 2.49 59.10 -5.27
C ALA A 59 3.67 58.16 -5.03
N THR A 60 3.65 57.49 -3.88
CA THR A 60 4.65 56.49 -3.51
C THR A 60 3.97 55.15 -3.31
N ARG A 61 4.58 54.07 -3.77
CA ARG A 61 4.13 52.71 -3.48
C ARG A 61 4.44 52.36 -2.02
N ILE A 62 3.48 51.80 -1.31
CA ILE A 62 3.61 51.49 0.13
C ILE A 62 4.57 50.31 0.36
N ALA A 63 4.61 49.35 -0.56
CA ALA A 63 5.39 48.12 -0.41
C ALA A 63 6.92 48.34 -0.38
N ASP A 64 7.43 49.26 -1.19
CA ASP A 64 8.87 49.49 -1.39
C ASP A 64 9.29 50.95 -1.24
N GLY A 65 8.34 51.86 -0.99
CA GLY A 65 8.60 53.29 -0.85
C GLY A 65 9.00 53.99 -2.15
N GLN A 66 8.90 53.32 -3.31
CA GLN A 66 9.29 53.94 -4.59
C GLN A 66 8.29 55.00 -5.02
N THR A 67 8.81 56.13 -5.48
CA THR A 67 8.00 57.19 -6.09
C THR A 67 7.58 56.77 -7.49
N VAL A 68 6.27 56.71 -7.70
CA VAL A 68 5.66 56.37 -8.99
C VAL A 68 5.62 57.61 -9.88
N ALA A 69 5.17 58.74 -9.33
CA ALA A 69 5.09 60.01 -10.05
C ALA A 69 5.05 61.21 -9.09
N THR A 70 5.58 62.33 -9.56
CA THR A 70 5.51 63.64 -8.89
C THR A 70 5.07 64.69 -9.90
N SER A 71 4.02 65.46 -9.60
CA SER A 71 3.58 66.60 -10.42
C SER A 71 2.92 67.67 -9.56
N LYS A 72 2.86 68.92 -10.07
CA LYS A 72 2.07 70.00 -9.46
C LYS A 72 0.55 69.72 -9.55
N ARG A 73 0.11 68.78 -10.40
CA ARG A 73 -1.29 68.42 -10.63
C ARG A 73 -1.58 66.99 -10.17
N LEU A 74 -2.52 66.83 -9.23
CA LEU A 74 -2.95 65.50 -8.74
C LEU A 74 -3.45 64.56 -9.86
N PRO A 75 -4.23 65.01 -10.87
CA PRO A 75 -4.70 64.10 -11.93
C PRO A 75 -3.59 63.46 -12.75
N GLU A 76 -2.45 64.15 -12.90
CA GLU A 76 -1.29 63.63 -13.64
C GLU A 76 -0.54 62.56 -12.84
N VAL A 77 -0.48 62.71 -11.52
CA VAL A 77 0.09 61.70 -10.62
C VAL A 77 -0.84 60.48 -10.56
N LEU A 78 -2.14 60.70 -10.47
CA LEU A 78 -3.14 59.63 -10.42
C LEU A 78 -3.17 58.82 -11.72
N SER A 79 -3.11 59.46 -12.90
CA SER A 79 -3.09 58.74 -14.17
C SER A 79 -1.87 57.83 -14.29
N LYS A 80 -0.70 58.27 -13.83
CA LYS A 80 0.52 57.43 -13.81
C LYS A 80 0.42 56.23 -12.87
N VAL A 81 -0.23 56.40 -11.72
CA VAL A 81 -0.52 55.27 -10.80
C VAL A 81 -1.50 54.29 -11.45
N LEU A 82 -2.55 54.79 -12.12
CA LEU A 82 -3.51 53.94 -12.82
C LEU A 82 -2.86 53.16 -13.98
N ASP A 83 -1.98 53.80 -14.75
CA ASP A 83 -1.20 53.13 -15.81
C ASP A 83 -0.34 51.99 -15.23
N GLU A 84 0.28 52.22 -14.07
CA GLU A 84 1.09 51.18 -13.41
C GLU A 84 0.22 50.02 -12.91
N VAL A 85 -0.93 50.31 -12.29
CA VAL A 85 -1.89 49.29 -11.84
C VAL A 85 -2.38 48.45 -13.02
N ALA A 86 -2.75 49.09 -14.13
CA ALA A 86 -3.16 48.38 -15.34
C ALA A 86 -2.04 47.49 -15.89
N THR A 87 -0.80 47.99 -15.90
CA THR A 87 0.36 47.21 -16.36
C THR A 87 0.63 45.99 -15.47
N ARG A 88 0.52 46.15 -14.14
CA ARG A 88 0.67 45.05 -13.18
C ARG A 88 -0.40 43.98 -13.37
N GLN A 89 -1.67 44.40 -13.45
CA GLN A 89 -2.79 43.48 -13.68
C GLN A 89 -2.65 42.75 -15.01
N GLN A 90 -2.23 43.44 -16.07
CA GLN A 90 -1.98 42.81 -17.36
C GLN A 90 -0.86 41.78 -17.30
N THR A 91 0.22 42.07 -16.57
CA THR A 91 1.36 41.15 -16.38
C THR A 91 0.94 39.91 -15.58
N GLU A 92 0.15 40.11 -14.53
CA GLU A 92 -0.38 39.01 -13.71
C GLU A 92 -1.33 38.13 -14.51
N LEU A 93 -2.27 38.75 -15.25
CA LEU A 93 -3.17 38.04 -16.15
C LEU A 93 -2.40 37.23 -17.18
N GLN A 94 -1.40 37.83 -17.84
CA GLN A 94 -0.57 37.13 -18.81
C GLN A 94 0.13 35.92 -18.17
N THR A 95 0.72 36.09 -16.98
CA THR A 95 1.38 35.01 -16.24
C THR A 95 0.41 33.88 -15.91
N LEU A 96 -0.81 34.20 -15.49
CA LEU A 96 -1.85 33.22 -15.18
C LEU A 96 -2.33 32.49 -16.44
N THR A 97 -2.58 33.22 -17.52
CA THR A 97 -2.99 32.66 -18.83
C THR A 97 -1.91 31.74 -19.41
N GLU A 98 -0.63 32.04 -19.21
CA GLU A 98 0.46 31.16 -19.65
C GLU A 98 0.58 29.90 -18.80
N ARG A 99 0.25 29.98 -17.50
CA ARG A 99 0.34 28.84 -16.57
C ARG A 99 -0.84 27.87 -16.65
N GLU A 100 -2.02 28.38 -16.93
CA GLU A 100 -3.25 27.58 -17.00
C GLU A 100 -3.13 26.34 -17.91
N PRO A 101 -2.70 26.43 -19.18
CA PRO A 101 -2.62 25.26 -20.06
C PRO A 101 -1.57 24.24 -19.59
N ILE A 102 -0.49 24.70 -18.96
CA ILE A 102 0.57 23.82 -18.40
C ILE A 102 -0.01 22.99 -17.27
N LEU A 103 -0.78 23.63 -16.38
CA LEU A 103 -1.42 22.95 -15.26
C LEU A 103 -2.52 21.98 -15.74
N GLN A 104 -3.34 22.38 -16.71
CA GLN A 104 -4.34 21.50 -17.32
C GLN A 104 -3.69 20.25 -17.93
N THR A 105 -2.63 20.42 -18.72
CA THR A 105 -1.88 19.30 -19.30
C THR A 105 -1.32 18.37 -18.20
N ARG A 106 -0.82 18.95 -17.10
CA ARG A 106 -0.30 18.17 -15.98
C ARG A 106 -1.40 17.38 -15.28
N VAL A 107 -2.56 17.99 -15.05
CA VAL A 107 -3.73 17.31 -14.47
C VAL A 107 -4.14 16.13 -15.34
N GLU A 108 -4.32 16.34 -16.65
CA GLU A 108 -4.68 15.27 -17.58
C GLU A 108 -3.66 14.12 -17.59
N SER A 109 -2.36 14.44 -17.52
CA SER A 109 -1.30 13.43 -17.46
C SER A 109 -1.37 12.59 -16.18
N LEU A 110 -1.66 13.23 -15.04
CA LEU A 110 -1.76 12.57 -13.75
C LEU A 110 -3.04 11.73 -13.64
N GLU A 111 -4.15 12.17 -14.23
CA GLU A 111 -5.38 11.38 -14.29
C GLU A 111 -5.20 10.10 -15.11
N LYS A 112 -4.49 10.17 -16.24
CA LYS A 112 -4.15 8.99 -17.04
C LYS A 112 -3.24 8.02 -16.27
N ALA A 113 -2.21 8.54 -15.59
CA ALA A 113 -1.33 7.73 -14.77
C ALA A 113 -2.10 7.04 -13.64
N LYS A 114 -2.95 7.79 -12.93
CA LYS A 114 -3.80 7.26 -11.86
C LYS A 114 -4.70 6.13 -12.36
N ALA A 115 -5.37 6.29 -13.49
CA ALA A 115 -6.24 5.24 -14.04
C ALA A 115 -5.46 3.95 -14.39
N SER A 116 -4.24 4.10 -14.92
CA SER A 116 -3.35 2.97 -15.19
C SER A 116 -2.90 2.27 -13.90
N ASP A 117 -2.54 3.04 -12.87
CA ASP A 117 -2.09 2.51 -11.58
C ASP A 117 -3.24 1.79 -10.85
N GLU A 118 -4.45 2.35 -10.87
CA GLU A 118 -5.65 1.72 -10.30
C GLU A 118 -5.93 0.37 -10.96
N ALA A 119 -5.88 0.30 -12.29
CA ALA A 119 -6.07 -0.96 -13.02
C ALA A 119 -4.98 -2.00 -12.67
N ALA A 120 -3.72 -1.57 -12.56
CA ALA A 120 -2.62 -2.45 -12.18
C ALA A 120 -2.77 -2.99 -10.75
N LEU A 121 -3.22 -2.15 -9.81
CA LEU A 121 -3.48 -2.55 -8.42
C LEU A 121 -4.62 -3.56 -8.32
N VAL A 122 -5.70 -3.37 -9.07
CA VAL A 122 -6.83 -4.32 -9.12
C VAL A 122 -6.40 -5.68 -9.67
N GLU A 123 -5.58 -5.69 -10.73
CA GLU A 123 -5.04 -6.92 -11.30
C GLU A 123 -4.09 -7.61 -10.31
N TYR A 124 -3.20 -6.85 -9.68
CA TYR A 124 -2.29 -7.37 -8.65
C TYR A 124 -3.06 -7.98 -7.46
N GLU A 125 -4.11 -7.30 -6.98
CA GLU A 125 -4.98 -7.83 -5.93
C GLU A 125 -5.65 -9.15 -6.34
N THR A 126 -6.16 -9.21 -7.57
CA THR A 126 -6.79 -10.42 -8.13
C THR A 126 -5.82 -11.59 -8.17
N GLN A 127 -4.58 -11.35 -8.64
CA GLN A 127 -3.52 -12.36 -8.67
C GLN A 127 -3.14 -12.82 -7.26
N LEU A 128 -3.05 -11.90 -6.30
CA LEU A 128 -2.73 -12.22 -4.91
C LEU A 128 -3.80 -13.11 -4.28
N ARG A 129 -5.08 -12.80 -4.51
CA ARG A 129 -6.22 -13.60 -4.05
C ARG A 129 -6.22 -14.99 -4.68
N ALA A 130 -5.95 -15.10 -5.98
CA ALA A 130 -5.85 -16.38 -6.67
C ALA A 130 -4.69 -17.23 -6.12
N ARG A 131 -3.52 -16.62 -5.89
CA ARG A 131 -2.36 -17.29 -5.29
C ARG A 131 -2.66 -17.77 -3.87
N LEU A 132 -3.32 -16.96 -3.06
CA LEU A 132 -3.71 -17.34 -1.70
C LEU A 132 -4.67 -18.53 -1.70
N ALA A 133 -5.64 -18.55 -2.61
CA ALA A 133 -6.56 -19.68 -2.78
C ALA A 133 -5.81 -20.96 -3.19
N ALA A 134 -4.89 -20.87 -4.15
CA ALA A 134 -4.06 -21.99 -4.58
C ALA A 134 -3.19 -22.53 -3.44
N THR A 135 -2.54 -21.65 -2.65
CA THR A 135 -1.75 -22.07 -1.48
C THR A 135 -2.60 -22.80 -0.45
N ARG A 136 -3.81 -22.33 -0.16
CA ARG A 136 -4.72 -23.02 0.79
C ARG A 136 -5.12 -24.41 0.33
N VAL A 137 -5.32 -24.60 -0.99
CA VAL A 137 -5.59 -25.92 -1.56
C VAL A 137 -4.38 -26.83 -1.36
N GLN A 138 -3.17 -26.34 -1.65
CA GLN A 138 -1.94 -27.10 -1.44
C GLN A 138 -1.70 -27.46 0.02
N GLU A 139 -2.00 -26.55 0.96
CA GLU A 139 -1.93 -26.81 2.40
C GLU A 139 -2.89 -27.92 2.82
N ALA A 140 -4.14 -27.89 2.34
CA ALA A 140 -5.13 -28.94 2.64
C ALA A 140 -4.72 -30.30 2.07
N GLU A 141 -4.20 -30.33 0.83
CA GLU A 141 -3.65 -31.56 0.22
C GLU A 141 -2.43 -32.09 0.99
N LEU A 142 -1.54 -31.21 1.46
CA LEU A 142 -0.39 -31.63 2.24
C LEU A 142 -0.82 -32.17 3.61
N ALA A 143 -1.79 -31.53 4.27
CA ALA A 143 -2.33 -31.99 5.54
C ALA A 143 -2.95 -33.39 5.42
N THR A 144 -3.72 -33.66 4.36
CA THR A 144 -4.29 -35.00 4.12
C THR A 144 -3.21 -36.05 3.85
N LYS A 145 -2.16 -35.71 3.09
CA LYS A 145 -0.99 -36.60 2.88
C LYS A 145 -0.25 -36.91 4.18
N ILE A 146 -0.05 -35.91 5.04
CA ILE A 146 0.58 -36.10 6.35
C ILE A 146 -0.25 -37.04 7.22
N ILE A 147 -1.57 -36.83 7.30
CA ILE A 147 -2.47 -37.72 8.07
C ILE A 147 -2.40 -39.15 7.54
N ALA A 148 -2.42 -39.34 6.21
CA ALA A 148 -2.32 -40.66 5.61
C ALA A 148 -0.98 -41.35 5.94
N ALA A 149 0.14 -40.63 5.80
CA ALA A 149 1.47 -41.15 6.13
C ALA A 149 1.61 -41.50 7.62
N THR A 150 1.08 -40.66 8.52
CA THR A 150 1.08 -40.94 9.96
C THR A 150 0.28 -42.19 10.29
N ASN A 151 -0.90 -42.37 9.67
CA ASN A 151 -1.72 -43.56 9.87
C ASN A 151 -1.02 -44.83 9.35
N GLU A 152 -0.31 -44.74 8.23
CA GLU A 152 0.48 -45.84 7.68
C GLU A 152 1.66 -46.19 8.60
N ALA A 153 2.39 -45.19 9.10
CA ALA A 153 3.47 -45.37 10.07
C ALA A 153 2.97 -46.08 11.34
N GLN A 154 1.83 -45.66 11.89
CA GLN A 154 1.24 -46.31 13.07
C GLN A 154 0.87 -47.77 12.80
N LYS A 155 0.30 -48.08 11.63
CA LYS A 155 0.00 -49.47 11.24
C LYS A 155 1.27 -50.31 11.17
N LEU A 156 2.33 -49.77 10.58
CA LEU A 156 3.61 -50.46 10.47
C LEU A 156 4.25 -50.70 11.85
N GLU A 157 4.15 -49.73 12.75
CA GLU A 157 4.61 -49.85 14.14
C GLU A 157 3.87 -50.99 14.85
N ASN A 158 2.54 -51.02 14.78
CA ASN A 158 1.72 -52.07 15.39
C ASN A 158 2.07 -53.47 14.84
N VAL A 159 2.28 -53.59 13.52
CA VAL A 159 2.72 -54.86 12.90
C VAL A 159 4.12 -55.24 13.37
N THR A 160 5.02 -54.28 13.52
CA THR A 160 6.38 -54.52 13.99
C THR A 160 6.39 -54.98 15.45
N GLU A 161 5.55 -54.38 16.29
CA GLU A 161 5.37 -54.78 17.69
C GLU A 161 4.81 -56.21 17.80
N ALA A 162 3.73 -56.52 17.06
CA ALA A 162 3.17 -57.87 17.01
C ALA A 162 4.21 -58.91 16.53
N ARG A 163 5.05 -58.56 15.54
CA ARG A 163 6.15 -59.44 15.09
C ARG A 163 7.22 -59.62 16.16
N ARG A 164 7.54 -58.60 16.94
CA ARG A 164 8.50 -58.71 18.06
C ARG A 164 7.97 -59.66 19.13
N GLU A 165 6.69 -59.53 19.49
CA GLU A 165 6.03 -60.44 20.43
C GLU A 165 6.04 -61.88 19.92
N ASP A 166 5.71 -62.09 18.64
CA ASP A 166 5.74 -63.42 18.00
C ASP A 166 7.14 -64.04 18.04
N VAL A 167 8.19 -63.26 17.76
CA VAL A 167 9.58 -63.74 17.84
C VAL A 167 9.94 -64.16 19.26
N ILE A 168 9.56 -63.37 20.28
CA ILE A 168 9.81 -63.72 21.69
C ILE A 168 9.07 -65.01 22.06
N ARG A 169 7.78 -65.12 21.69
CA ARG A 169 6.98 -66.33 21.93
C ARG A 169 7.58 -67.56 21.26
N LEU A 170 7.93 -67.47 19.98
CA LEU A 170 8.54 -68.57 19.24
C LEU A 170 9.90 -68.97 19.84
N GLN A 171 10.69 -68.01 20.30
CA GLN A 171 11.95 -68.28 20.98
C GLN A 171 11.75 -69.05 22.30
N GLN A 172 10.71 -68.72 23.07
CA GLN A 172 10.34 -69.47 24.27
C GLN A 172 9.91 -70.90 23.93
N GLN A 173 9.05 -71.08 22.93
CA GLN A 173 8.62 -72.41 22.47
C GLN A 173 9.79 -73.27 21.99
N ILE A 174 10.75 -72.68 21.26
CA ILE A 174 11.98 -73.38 20.84
C ILE A 174 12.81 -73.82 22.06
N ASN A 175 12.92 -72.97 23.08
CA ASN A 175 13.65 -73.31 24.30
C ASN A 175 12.95 -74.44 25.09
N GLU A 176 11.63 -74.43 25.15
CA GLU A 176 10.82 -75.51 25.75
C GLU A 176 11.01 -76.83 24.98
N LEU A 177 10.90 -76.81 23.65
CA LEU A 177 11.10 -77.99 22.81
C LEU A 177 12.51 -78.58 22.97
N ARG A 178 13.54 -77.74 23.07
CA ARG A 178 14.91 -78.18 23.36
C ARG A 178 15.01 -78.83 24.74
N ALA A 179 14.36 -78.26 25.76
CA ALA A 179 14.37 -78.84 27.10
C ALA A 179 13.65 -80.20 27.13
N ASP A 180 12.55 -80.35 26.40
CA ASP A 180 11.82 -81.61 26.27
C ASP A 180 12.59 -82.66 25.47
N GLU A 181 13.31 -82.26 24.42
CA GLU A 181 14.23 -83.14 23.70
C GLU A 181 15.28 -83.72 24.66
N PHE A 182 15.93 -82.89 25.49
CA PHE A 182 16.88 -83.37 26.51
C PHE A 182 16.24 -84.37 27.50
N ARG A 183 14.99 -84.11 27.93
CA ARG A 183 14.26 -85.04 28.83
C ARG A 183 13.96 -86.36 28.14
N LEU A 184 13.53 -86.34 26.88
CA LEU A 184 13.23 -87.54 26.09
C LEU A 184 14.48 -88.40 25.89
N VAL A 185 15.64 -87.77 25.61
CA VAL A 185 16.93 -88.47 25.51
C VAL A 185 17.32 -89.14 26.84
N ALA A 186 17.11 -88.46 27.97
CA ALA A 186 17.37 -89.04 29.28
C ALA A 186 16.44 -90.25 29.57
N VAL A 187 15.15 -90.14 29.28
CA VAL A 187 14.17 -91.24 29.41
C VAL A 187 14.54 -92.41 28.50
N GLN A 188 14.90 -92.15 27.24
CA GLN A 188 15.34 -93.19 26.31
C GLN A 188 16.56 -93.94 26.85
N THR A 189 17.55 -93.22 27.39
CA THR A 189 18.74 -93.82 28.00
C THR A 189 18.37 -94.69 29.21
N GLN A 190 17.45 -94.21 30.06
CA GLN A 190 16.95 -94.98 31.20
C GLN A 190 16.21 -96.26 30.76
N LEU A 191 15.36 -96.18 29.75
CA LEU A 191 14.65 -97.32 29.18
C LEU A 191 15.62 -98.34 28.56
N GLN A 192 16.67 -97.89 27.87
CA GLN A 192 17.71 -98.77 27.34
C GLN A 192 18.46 -99.51 28.46
N ASN A 193 18.83 -98.80 29.54
CA ASN A 193 19.47 -99.40 30.70
C ASN A 193 18.57 -100.45 31.38
N LEU A 194 17.28 -100.15 31.54
CA LEU A 194 16.30 -101.11 32.07
C LEU A 194 16.17 -102.34 31.17
N LEU A 195 16.14 -102.16 29.85
CA LEU A 195 16.07 -103.26 28.89
C LEU A 195 17.30 -104.17 29.00
N ILE A 196 18.51 -103.61 29.13
CA ILE A 196 19.74 -104.37 29.36
C ILE A 196 19.67 -105.14 30.69
N GLN A 197 19.19 -104.51 31.77
CA GLN A 197 18.99 -105.19 33.06
C GLN A 197 18.02 -106.36 32.95
N PHE A 198 16.85 -106.15 32.33
CA PHE A 198 15.86 -107.21 32.11
C PHE A 198 16.40 -108.36 31.26
N GLN A 199 17.16 -108.08 30.20
CA GLN A 199 17.83 -109.11 29.41
C GLN A 199 18.82 -109.91 30.26
N GLY A 200 19.64 -109.23 31.07
CA GLY A 200 20.56 -109.87 32.01
C GLY A 200 19.85 -110.76 33.03
N ASP A 201 18.74 -110.28 33.61
CA ASP A 201 17.90 -111.05 34.53
C ASP A 201 17.27 -112.26 33.87
N GLN A 202 16.79 -112.12 32.63
CA GLN A 202 16.23 -113.23 31.86
C GLN A 202 17.29 -114.31 31.58
N ILE A 203 18.51 -113.91 31.21
CA ILE A 203 19.64 -114.83 31.02
C ILE A 203 19.95 -115.56 32.34
N ARG A 204 20.06 -114.83 33.46
CA ARG A 204 20.28 -115.41 34.79
C ARG A 204 19.16 -116.37 35.21
N ALA A 205 17.90 -116.03 34.90
CA ALA A 205 16.76 -116.88 35.20
C ALA A 205 16.76 -118.17 34.36
N LYS A 206 17.06 -118.07 33.05
CA LYS A 206 17.23 -119.24 32.17
C LYS A 206 18.38 -120.14 32.63
N ALA A 207 19.53 -119.56 32.99
CA ALA A 207 20.65 -120.32 33.53
C ALA A 207 20.28 -121.05 34.83
N ARG A 208 19.56 -120.39 35.75
CA ARG A 208 19.03 -121.02 36.97
C ARG A 208 18.03 -122.13 36.68
N GLN A 209 17.15 -121.94 35.69
CA GLN A 209 16.21 -122.97 35.26
C GLN A 209 16.96 -124.21 34.73
N GLN A 210 17.97 -124.01 33.88
CA GLN A 210 18.81 -125.11 33.37
C GLN A 210 19.58 -125.81 34.50
N SER A 211 20.16 -125.08 35.45
CA SER A 211 20.85 -125.70 36.58
C SER A 211 19.93 -126.52 37.47
N LEU A 212 18.70 -126.03 37.72
CA LEU A 212 17.69 -126.76 38.49
C LEU A 212 17.21 -128.03 37.75
N GLN A 213 17.05 -127.96 36.42
CA GLN A 213 16.73 -129.15 35.62
C GLN A 213 17.84 -130.20 35.67
N ASN A 214 19.11 -129.79 35.62
CA ASN A 214 20.25 -130.69 35.74
C ASN A 214 20.44 -131.27 37.15
N GLN A 215 19.86 -130.67 38.19
CA GLN A 215 19.88 -131.18 39.57
C GLN A 215 18.70 -132.12 39.88
N LEU A 216 17.69 -132.17 39.02
CA LEU A 216 16.50 -133.02 39.15
C LEU A 216 16.58 -134.31 38.30
N GLN A 217 17.67 -134.50 37.55
CA GLN A 217 18.07 -135.76 36.91
C GLN A 217 19.10 -136.47 37.77
#